data_AF-A0A6A5UDZ4-F1
#
_entry.id   AF-A0A6A5UDZ4-F1
#
_cell.length_a   1.000
_cell.length_b   1.000
_cell.length_c   1.000
_cell.angle_alpha   90.00
_cell.angle_beta   90.00
_cell.angle_gamma   90.00
#
_symmetry.space_group_name_H-M   'P 1'
#
loop_
_entity.id
_entity.type
_entity.pdbx_description
1 polymer ?
#
loop_
_entity_poly.entity_id
_entity_poly.type
_entity_poly.pdbx_seq_one_letter_code
_entity_poly.pdbx_strand_id
1 'polypeptide(L)'
;MEAEKAGTPEAWEAKLDTLLNGPKPQLKALRALLSEGEKVDWELNGLEHLKEFVEECSEVAEEALSYTTRRQQNRRKKERAWSATSNAEVATAAEADGEEREYRNFDSIKKLLTTANNLHFVSPEIFSLRERYESITEFQNKARAALREGPAQFRLAMLDELLEEGKAFNVDLPELDSLENVVERLKWSRGQTTQVVERLGWLRGQTTQVVERLGWLSAANEIKFEQSTLQEVTDLIAEGRELGIPDHPNISFLQGKKIQGELWEASALELMLAENVHYQRLDALSKKASTLPVTPETLAAVDAILKKQPKS
;
A
#
# COMPACT_ATOMS: atom_id res chain seq x y z
N MET A 1 28.33 -73.44 -10.43
CA MET A 1 27.24 -73.80 -9.50
C MET A 1 26.88 -72.55 -8.70
N GLU A 2 26.24 -71.58 -9.35
CA GLU A 2 25.95 -70.25 -8.77
C GLU A 2 24.53 -69.80 -9.17
N ALA A 3 23.54 -70.69 -9.10
CA ALA A 3 22.19 -70.41 -9.62
C ALA A 3 21.03 -70.68 -8.65
N GLU A 4 21.24 -71.17 -7.42
CA GLU A 4 20.13 -71.60 -6.54
C GLU A 4 20.11 -70.97 -5.14
N LYS A 5 20.94 -69.96 -4.86
CA LYS A 5 20.90 -69.24 -3.56
C LYS A 5 20.05 -67.96 -3.57
N ALA A 6 19.32 -67.70 -4.65
CA ALA A 6 18.52 -66.47 -4.79
C ALA A 6 17.11 -66.57 -4.16
N GLY A 7 16.73 -67.71 -3.59
CA GLY A 7 15.39 -67.94 -3.01
C GLY A 7 15.40 -68.76 -1.72
N THR A 8 16.54 -68.89 -1.05
CA THR A 8 16.59 -69.57 0.26
C THR A 8 16.26 -68.58 1.38
N PRO A 9 15.54 -69.02 2.44
CA PRO A 9 15.30 -68.22 3.64
C PRO A 9 16.56 -67.54 4.20
N GLU A 10 17.67 -68.27 4.24
CA GLU A 10 18.98 -67.79 4.69
C GLU A 10 19.51 -66.59 3.89
N ALA A 11 19.27 -66.55 2.57
CA ALA A 11 19.72 -65.46 1.72
C ALA A 11 18.88 -64.19 1.92
N TRP A 12 17.59 -64.35 2.24
CA TRP A 12 16.71 -63.25 2.58
C TRP A 12 17.04 -62.69 3.98
N GLU A 13 17.22 -63.56 4.98
CA GLU A 13 17.62 -63.18 6.34
C GLU A 13 18.97 -62.43 6.34
N ALA A 14 19.95 -62.89 5.56
CA ALA A 14 21.23 -62.19 5.41
C ALA A 14 21.08 -60.77 4.81
N LYS A 15 20.13 -60.58 3.88
CA LYS A 15 19.82 -59.25 3.32
C LYS A 15 19.15 -58.35 4.37
N LEU A 16 18.25 -58.90 5.18
CA LEU A 16 17.61 -58.20 6.29
C LEU A 16 18.66 -57.72 7.30
N ASP A 17 19.54 -58.61 7.74
CA ASP A 17 20.63 -58.28 8.66
C ASP A 17 21.57 -57.22 8.07
N THR A 18 21.91 -57.31 6.78
CA THR A 18 22.75 -56.31 6.13
C THR A 18 22.08 -54.93 6.10
N LEU A 19 20.76 -54.88 5.86
CA LEU A 19 19.99 -53.65 5.84
C LEU A 19 19.82 -53.02 7.23
N LEU A 20 19.63 -53.84 8.27
CA LEU A 20 19.46 -53.37 9.65
C LEU A 20 20.77 -52.98 10.33
N ASN A 21 21.89 -53.65 9.99
CA ASN A 21 23.22 -53.33 10.51
C ASN A 21 23.88 -52.14 9.79
N GLY A 22 23.27 -51.66 8.70
CA GLY A 22 23.74 -50.52 7.92
C GLY A 22 23.26 -49.15 8.44
N PRO A 23 23.55 -48.06 7.72
CA PRO A 23 22.95 -46.75 7.98
C PRO A 23 21.42 -46.80 7.84
N LYS A 24 20.70 -45.84 8.44
CA LYS A 24 19.23 -45.73 8.45
C LYS A 24 18.60 -46.26 7.14
N PRO A 25 17.84 -47.37 7.17
CA PRO A 25 17.39 -48.04 5.96
C PRO A 25 16.43 -47.15 5.15
N GLN A 26 16.56 -47.22 3.83
CA GLN A 26 15.63 -46.53 2.92
C GLN A 26 14.31 -47.28 2.85
N LEU A 27 13.19 -46.57 2.99
CA LEU A 27 11.84 -47.16 2.93
C LEU A 27 11.59 -47.95 1.63
N LYS A 28 12.14 -47.47 0.51
CA LYS A 28 12.06 -48.19 -0.77
C LYS A 28 12.76 -49.55 -0.74
N ALA A 29 13.92 -49.64 -0.07
CA ALA A 29 14.66 -50.90 0.06
C ALA A 29 13.93 -51.87 1.01
N LEU A 30 13.35 -51.36 2.10
CA LEU A 30 12.55 -52.17 3.02
C LEU A 30 11.30 -52.75 2.36
N ARG A 31 10.56 -51.93 1.58
CA ARG A 31 9.41 -52.39 0.78
C ARG A 31 9.81 -53.45 -0.26
N ALA A 32 10.97 -53.28 -0.90
CA ALA A 32 11.49 -54.26 -1.86
C ALA A 32 11.83 -55.59 -1.18
N LEU A 33 12.47 -55.55 -0.01
CA LEU A 33 12.81 -56.75 0.77
C LEU A 33 11.56 -57.47 1.28
N LEU A 34 10.55 -56.73 1.77
CA LEU A 34 9.26 -57.29 2.16
C LEU A 34 8.60 -58.03 0.98
N SER A 35 8.56 -57.39 -0.20
CA SER A 35 7.98 -58.01 -1.41
C SER A 35 8.77 -59.22 -1.93
N GLU A 36 10.06 -59.32 -1.60
CA GLU A 36 10.88 -60.50 -1.87
C GLU A 36 10.51 -61.63 -0.91
N GLY A 37 10.34 -61.32 0.38
CA GLY A 37 9.98 -62.29 1.42
C GLY A 37 8.58 -62.88 1.25
N GLU A 38 7.60 -62.08 0.84
CA GLU A 38 6.23 -62.55 0.55
C GLU A 38 6.15 -63.53 -0.63
N LYS A 39 7.17 -63.57 -1.50
CA LYS A 39 7.24 -64.49 -2.64
C LYS A 39 7.95 -65.80 -2.30
N VAL A 40 8.57 -65.90 -1.13
CA VAL A 40 9.24 -67.12 -0.68
C VAL A 40 8.17 -68.07 -0.13
N ASP A 41 8.08 -69.28 -0.67
CA ASP A 41 7.07 -70.29 -0.26
C ASP A 41 7.32 -70.89 1.14
N TRP A 42 8.28 -70.37 1.90
CA TRP A 42 8.76 -70.91 3.18
C TRP A 42 8.52 -69.91 4.31
N GLU A 43 8.37 -70.41 5.54
CA GLU A 43 8.26 -69.55 6.72
C GLU A 43 9.58 -68.81 6.98
N LEU A 44 9.51 -67.48 7.04
CA LEU A 44 10.64 -66.59 7.25
C LEU A 44 10.57 -65.98 8.65
N ASN A 45 11.61 -66.18 9.46
CA ASN A 45 11.67 -65.58 10.80
C ASN A 45 11.82 -64.07 10.68
N GLY A 46 10.93 -63.31 11.35
CA GLY A 46 10.98 -61.84 11.34
C GLY A 46 10.30 -61.16 10.14
N LEU A 47 9.71 -61.91 9.21
CA LEU A 47 8.92 -61.33 8.10
C LEU A 47 7.72 -60.52 8.61
N GLU A 48 7.03 -61.01 9.64
CA GLU A 48 5.90 -60.31 10.29
C GLU A 48 6.35 -58.98 10.90
N HIS A 49 7.46 -58.98 11.65
CA HIS A 49 8.03 -57.77 12.25
C HIS A 49 8.50 -56.77 11.17
N LEU A 50 9.08 -57.24 10.07
CA LEU A 50 9.43 -56.38 8.94
C LEU A 50 8.18 -55.75 8.31
N LYS A 51 7.10 -56.52 8.17
CA LYS A 51 5.84 -56.03 7.62
C LYS A 51 5.26 -54.91 8.47
N GLU A 52 5.14 -55.12 9.78
CA GLU A 52 4.67 -54.10 10.74
C GLU A 52 5.54 -52.83 10.67
N PHE A 53 6.87 -52.99 10.69
CA PHE A 53 7.79 -51.86 10.61
C PHE A 53 7.68 -51.09 9.27
N VAL A 54 7.52 -51.80 8.14
CA VAL A 54 7.34 -51.18 6.82
C VAL A 54 6.00 -50.46 6.73
N GLU A 55 4.96 -50.99 7.36
CA GLU A 55 3.64 -50.37 7.46
C GLU A 55 3.72 -49.06 8.25
N GLU A 56 4.27 -49.07 9.46
CA GLU A 56 4.48 -47.85 10.27
C GLU A 56 5.31 -46.78 9.54
N CYS A 57 6.42 -47.18 8.91
CA CYS A 57 7.24 -46.25 8.13
C CYS A 57 6.49 -45.71 6.90
N SER A 58 5.60 -46.50 6.32
CA SER A 58 4.77 -46.10 5.18
C SER A 58 3.70 -45.10 5.59
N GLU A 59 3.02 -45.33 6.71
CA GLU A 59 2.04 -44.40 7.27
C GLU A 59 2.67 -43.03 7.55
N VAL A 60 3.85 -43.02 8.20
CA VAL A 60 4.58 -41.78 8.50
C VAL A 60 5.01 -41.04 7.21
N ALA A 61 5.41 -41.78 6.17
CA ALA A 61 5.77 -41.18 4.88
C ALA A 61 4.55 -40.63 4.12
N GLU A 62 3.40 -41.31 4.19
CA GLU A 62 2.13 -40.85 3.60
C GLU A 62 1.58 -39.63 4.34
N GLU A 63 1.66 -39.63 5.68
CA GLU A 63 1.31 -38.45 6.47
C GLU A 63 2.21 -37.27 6.11
N ALA A 64 3.52 -37.47 5.94
CA ALA A 64 4.45 -36.42 5.52
C ALA A 64 4.10 -35.82 4.14
N LEU A 65 3.61 -36.66 3.22
CA LEU A 65 3.16 -36.24 1.90
C LEU A 65 1.96 -35.28 1.99
N SER A 66 1.07 -35.49 2.95
CA SER A 66 -0.10 -34.62 3.17
C SER A 66 0.29 -33.19 3.55
N TYR A 67 1.40 -33.00 4.27
CA TYR A 67 1.90 -31.66 4.62
C TYR A 67 2.64 -30.97 3.46
N THR A 68 3.20 -31.70 2.50
CA THR A 68 4.01 -31.11 1.42
C THR A 68 3.21 -30.89 0.13
N THR A 69 2.31 -31.80 -0.22
CA THR A 69 1.59 -31.79 -1.52
C THR A 69 0.21 -31.13 -1.48
N ARG A 70 -0.42 -31.03 -0.30
CA ARG A 70 -1.78 -30.48 -0.13
C ARG A 70 -1.90 -29.00 -0.47
N ARG A 71 -0.77 -28.28 -0.60
CA ARG A 71 -0.67 -26.94 -1.20
C ARG A 71 -1.38 -26.84 -2.56
N GLN A 72 -1.37 -27.90 -3.38
CA GLN A 72 -1.99 -27.90 -4.70
C GLN A 72 -3.51 -28.19 -4.68
N GLN A 73 -4.03 -28.81 -3.62
CA GLN A 73 -5.45 -29.18 -3.51
C GLN A 73 -6.32 -28.13 -2.80
N ASN A 74 -5.78 -27.39 -1.82
CA ASN A 74 -6.55 -26.40 -1.04
C ASN A 74 -7.10 -25.23 -1.88
N ARG A 75 -6.46 -24.91 -3.01
CA ARG A 75 -6.98 -23.91 -3.95
C ARG A 75 -8.27 -24.34 -4.64
N ARG A 76 -8.50 -25.65 -4.84
CA ARG A 76 -9.69 -26.20 -5.54
C ARG A 76 -10.85 -26.52 -4.60
N LYS A 77 -10.60 -26.71 -3.30
CA LYS A 77 -11.61 -27.11 -2.32
C LYS A 77 -12.42 -25.92 -1.77
N LYS A 78 -11.81 -24.73 -1.67
CA LYS A 78 -12.48 -23.48 -1.23
C LYS A 78 -13.63 -23.03 -2.16
N GLU A 79 -13.65 -23.45 -3.42
CA GLU A 79 -14.77 -23.16 -4.34
C GLU A 79 -16.01 -24.05 -4.09
N ARG A 80 -15.87 -25.24 -3.50
CA ARG A 80 -16.99 -26.18 -3.29
C ARG A 80 -17.66 -26.01 -1.92
N ALA A 81 -16.92 -25.59 -0.90
CA ALA A 81 -17.42 -25.45 0.47
C ALA A 81 -18.46 -24.32 0.65
N TRP A 82 -18.48 -23.32 -0.24
CA TRP A 82 -19.48 -22.23 -0.20
C TRP A 82 -20.89 -22.67 -0.63
N SER A 83 -21.05 -23.88 -1.20
CA SER A 83 -22.32 -24.37 -1.76
C SER A 83 -23.02 -25.45 -0.91
N ALA A 84 -22.56 -25.72 0.31
CA ALA A 84 -23.16 -26.73 1.18
C ALA A 84 -24.55 -26.27 1.65
N THR A 85 -25.58 -27.06 1.36
CA THR A 85 -26.99 -26.69 1.59
C THR A 85 -27.70 -27.66 2.53
N SER A 86 -27.09 -28.81 2.85
CA SER A 86 -27.70 -29.85 3.70
C SER A 86 -26.93 -30.11 5.01
N ASN A 87 -27.64 -30.53 6.06
CA ASN A 87 -27.04 -30.82 7.38
C ASN A 87 -25.97 -31.94 7.34
N ALA A 88 -26.06 -32.88 6.41
CA ALA A 88 -25.03 -33.90 6.20
C ALA A 88 -23.76 -33.33 5.55
N GLU A 89 -23.90 -32.38 4.63
CA GLU A 89 -22.78 -31.63 4.06
C GLU A 89 -22.13 -30.69 5.09
N VAL A 90 -22.92 -30.15 6.03
CA VAL A 90 -22.39 -29.33 7.15
C VAL A 90 -21.57 -30.19 8.12
N ALA A 91 -22.02 -31.39 8.47
CA ALA A 91 -21.27 -32.30 9.35
C ALA A 91 -19.96 -32.78 8.70
N THR A 92 -20.02 -33.19 7.44
CA THR A 92 -18.82 -33.60 6.68
C THR A 92 -17.87 -32.44 6.40
N ALA A 93 -18.38 -31.21 6.23
CA ALA A 93 -17.55 -30.02 6.15
C ALA A 93 -16.86 -29.70 7.48
N ALA A 94 -17.53 -29.94 8.62
CA ALA A 94 -16.95 -29.73 9.95
C ALA A 94 -15.84 -30.75 10.27
N GLU A 95 -16.02 -32.03 9.93
CA GLU A 95 -14.97 -33.06 10.04
C GLU A 95 -13.79 -32.76 9.11
N ALA A 96 -14.07 -32.36 7.86
CA ALA A 96 -13.04 -31.97 6.92
C ALA A 96 -12.27 -30.71 7.38
N ASP A 97 -12.93 -29.74 8.00
CA ASP A 97 -12.26 -28.55 8.59
C ASP A 97 -11.45 -28.92 9.84
N GLY A 98 -11.90 -29.87 10.66
CA GLY A 98 -11.17 -30.40 11.80
C GLY A 98 -9.81 -31.01 11.42
N GLU A 99 -9.82 -31.91 10.43
CA GLU A 99 -8.56 -32.46 9.91
C GLU A 99 -7.72 -31.38 9.25
N GLU A 100 -8.32 -30.48 8.47
CA GLU A 100 -7.60 -29.39 7.82
C GLU A 100 -6.91 -28.44 8.81
N ARG A 101 -7.44 -28.26 10.03
CA ARG A 101 -6.77 -27.53 11.12
C ARG A 101 -5.57 -28.29 11.66
N GLU A 102 -5.65 -29.62 11.79
CA GLU A 102 -4.52 -30.42 12.26
C GLU A 102 -3.34 -30.38 11.28
N TYR A 103 -3.63 -30.32 9.97
CA TYR A 103 -2.60 -30.13 8.94
C TYR A 103 -2.05 -28.69 8.85
N ARG A 104 -2.80 -27.69 9.34
CA ARG A 104 -2.34 -26.30 9.50
C ARG A 104 -1.56 -26.09 10.79
N ASN A 105 -1.66 -27.00 11.76
CA ASN A 105 -0.95 -26.91 13.02
C ASN A 105 0.54 -27.24 12.83
N PHE A 106 1.40 -26.26 13.09
CA PHE A 106 2.85 -26.42 13.01
C PHE A 106 3.39 -27.49 13.98
N ASP A 107 2.79 -27.67 15.15
CA ASP A 107 3.23 -28.67 16.13
C ASP A 107 3.05 -30.10 15.62
N SER A 108 2.08 -30.35 14.75
CA SER A 108 1.86 -31.66 14.13
C SER A 108 3.03 -32.06 13.24
N ILE A 109 3.55 -31.12 12.44
CA ILE A 109 4.76 -31.33 11.61
C ILE A 109 5.96 -31.70 12.48
N LYS A 110 6.13 -30.99 13.61
CA LYS A 110 7.24 -31.25 14.55
C LYS A 110 7.15 -32.65 15.15
N LYS A 111 5.95 -33.06 15.62
CA LYS A 111 5.70 -34.39 16.17
C LYS A 111 6.00 -35.48 15.15
N LEU A 112 5.52 -35.33 13.92
CA LEU A 112 5.74 -36.28 12.83
C LEU A 112 7.24 -36.47 12.51
N LEU A 113 8.00 -35.37 12.47
CA LEU A 113 9.45 -35.44 12.30
C LEU A 113 10.16 -36.15 13.48
N THR A 114 9.68 -35.97 14.72
CA THR A 114 10.18 -36.73 15.87
C THR A 114 9.90 -38.21 15.73
N THR A 115 8.67 -38.61 15.37
CA THR A 115 8.29 -40.00 15.11
C THR A 115 9.18 -40.63 14.04
N ALA A 116 9.35 -39.95 12.90
CA ALA A 116 10.22 -40.43 11.81
C ALA A 116 11.69 -40.58 12.25
N ASN A 117 12.19 -39.70 13.12
CA ASN A 117 13.54 -39.84 13.66
C ASN A 117 13.68 -41.06 14.57
N ASN A 118 12.65 -41.38 15.36
CA ASN A 118 12.61 -42.53 16.27
C ASN A 118 12.46 -43.87 15.54
N LEU A 119 11.80 -43.89 14.38
CA LEU A 119 11.70 -45.07 13.52
C LEU A 119 12.99 -45.34 12.71
N HIS A 120 13.97 -44.42 12.76
CA HIS A 120 15.31 -44.58 12.17
C HIS A 120 15.35 -44.96 10.68
N PHE A 121 14.33 -44.61 9.89
CA PHE A 121 14.32 -44.84 8.43
C PHE A 121 14.57 -43.55 7.63
N VAL A 122 14.73 -43.69 6.31
CA VAL A 122 14.86 -42.57 5.36
C VAL A 122 13.84 -42.71 4.22
N SER A 123 13.17 -41.60 3.89
CA SER A 123 12.33 -41.47 2.70
C SER A 123 12.41 -40.05 2.11
N PRO A 124 12.14 -39.87 0.80
CA PRO A 124 12.11 -38.54 0.18
C PRO A 124 10.99 -37.64 0.74
N GLU A 125 9.87 -38.22 1.16
CA GLU A 125 8.74 -37.49 1.75
C GLU A 125 9.13 -36.83 3.08
N ILE A 126 9.87 -37.55 3.94
CA ILE A 126 10.39 -37.02 5.20
C ILE A 126 11.45 -35.95 4.97
N PHE A 127 12.25 -36.08 3.92
CA PHE A 127 13.20 -35.04 3.53
C PHE A 127 12.47 -33.75 3.13
N SER A 128 11.49 -33.82 2.23
CA SER A 128 10.69 -32.65 1.84
C SER A 128 9.91 -32.03 3.00
N LEU A 129 9.42 -32.85 3.93
CA LEU A 129 8.78 -32.35 5.16
C LEU A 129 9.75 -31.54 6.03
N ARG A 130 11.00 -32.00 6.13
CA ARG A 130 12.05 -31.33 6.89
C ARG A 130 12.44 -29.99 6.27
N GLU A 131 12.60 -29.91 4.95
CA GLU A 131 12.86 -28.65 4.24
C GLU A 131 11.72 -27.64 4.47
N ARG A 132 10.46 -28.10 4.45
CA ARG A 132 9.30 -27.27 4.76
C ARG A 132 9.34 -26.77 6.21
N TYR A 133 9.65 -27.65 7.16
CA TYR A 133 9.78 -27.28 8.58
C TYR A 133 10.87 -26.23 8.81
N GLU A 134 12.03 -26.40 8.17
CA GLU A 134 13.14 -25.44 8.24
C GLU A 134 12.73 -24.08 7.65
N SER A 135 12.06 -24.07 6.49
CA SER A 135 11.56 -22.84 5.85
C SER A 135 10.58 -22.09 6.76
N ILE A 136 9.63 -22.80 7.38
CA ILE A 136 8.66 -22.18 8.31
C ILE A 136 9.37 -21.64 9.56
N THR A 137 10.36 -22.38 10.08
CA THR A 137 11.13 -21.96 11.26
C THR A 137 11.96 -20.70 10.95
N GLU A 138 12.55 -20.62 9.75
CA GLU A 138 13.27 -19.44 9.28
C GLU A 138 12.33 -18.23 9.19
N PHE A 139 11.13 -18.43 8.61
CA PHE A 139 10.09 -17.40 8.59
C PHE A 139 9.70 -16.95 10.01
N GLN A 140 9.47 -17.87 10.95
CA GLN A 140 9.15 -17.50 12.34
C GLN A 140 10.25 -16.63 12.96
N ASN A 141 11.52 -16.94 12.71
CA ASN A 141 12.64 -16.15 13.20
C ASN A 141 12.66 -14.75 12.57
N LYS A 142 12.45 -14.64 11.25
CA LYS A 142 12.32 -13.36 10.54
C LYS A 142 11.17 -12.53 11.08
N ALA A 143 9.99 -13.14 11.26
CA ALA A 143 8.80 -12.49 11.81
C ALA A 143 9.04 -11.99 13.23
N ARG A 144 9.61 -12.82 14.12
CA ARG A 144 9.96 -12.42 15.49
C ARG A 144 10.98 -11.27 15.53
N ALA A 145 11.99 -11.30 14.65
CA ALA A 145 12.96 -10.22 14.54
C ALA A 145 12.28 -8.92 14.09
N ALA A 146 11.47 -8.98 13.03
CA ALA A 146 10.73 -7.83 12.52
C ALA A 146 9.78 -7.22 13.56
N LEU A 147 9.11 -8.05 14.37
CA LEU A 147 8.24 -7.61 15.45
C LEU A 147 9.01 -6.95 16.61
N ARG A 148 10.23 -7.39 16.91
CA ARG A 148 11.06 -6.85 18.01
C ARG A 148 11.66 -5.49 17.70
N GLU A 149 12.09 -5.25 16.46
CA GLU A 149 12.78 -4.01 16.09
C GLU A 149 11.86 -2.78 16.01
N GLY A 150 10.57 -2.94 16.30
CA GLY A 150 9.54 -1.90 16.32
C GLY A 150 9.12 -1.44 14.91
N PRO A 151 8.18 -0.49 14.74
CA PRO A 151 7.74 -0.04 13.42
C PRO A 151 8.29 1.35 13.06
N ALA A 152 9.39 1.43 12.29
CA ALA A 152 9.85 2.68 11.67
C ALA A 152 9.28 2.79 10.23
N GLN A 153 9.06 4.01 9.74
CA GLN A 153 8.19 4.38 8.61
C GLN A 153 8.41 3.64 7.27
N PHE A 154 9.57 3.03 7.02
CA PHE A 154 9.84 2.21 5.83
C PHE A 154 9.49 0.72 5.98
N ARG A 155 9.15 0.27 7.19
CA ARG A 155 8.85 -1.15 7.49
C ARG A 155 7.50 -1.62 6.98
N LEU A 156 6.53 -0.75 6.67
CA LEU A 156 5.19 -1.24 6.30
C LEU A 156 5.22 -2.14 5.05
N ALA A 157 5.94 -1.74 4.00
CA ALA A 157 6.07 -2.55 2.79
C ALA A 157 6.80 -3.88 3.05
N MET A 158 7.86 -3.85 3.87
CA MET A 158 8.59 -5.06 4.27
C MET A 158 7.73 -5.99 5.12
N LEU A 159 6.94 -5.44 6.06
CA LEU A 159 6.02 -6.22 6.90
C LEU A 159 4.86 -6.78 6.08
N ASP A 160 4.36 -6.05 5.07
CA ASP A 160 3.38 -6.54 4.11
C ASP A 160 3.97 -7.72 3.30
N GLU A 161 5.18 -7.58 2.76
CA GLU A 161 5.86 -8.67 2.03
C GLU A 161 6.07 -9.90 2.91
N LEU A 162 6.53 -9.70 4.14
CA LEU A 162 6.72 -10.78 5.11
C LEU A 162 5.38 -11.43 5.50
N LEU A 163 4.31 -10.65 5.63
CA LEU A 163 2.96 -11.17 5.90
C LEU A 163 2.46 -12.03 4.73
N GLU A 164 2.69 -11.62 3.48
CA GLU A 164 2.34 -12.40 2.29
C GLU A 164 3.16 -13.70 2.19
N GLU A 165 4.47 -13.65 2.50
CA GLU A 165 5.31 -14.86 2.62
C GLU A 165 4.73 -15.83 3.67
N GLY A 166 4.37 -15.31 4.84
CA GLY A 166 3.74 -16.07 5.92
C GLY A 166 2.43 -16.74 5.51
N LYS A 167 1.55 -15.98 4.83
CA LYS A 167 0.27 -16.48 4.30
C LYS A 167 0.48 -17.59 3.26
N ALA A 168 1.58 -17.58 2.51
CA ALA A 168 1.89 -18.61 1.52
C ALA A 168 2.18 -19.99 2.13
N PHE A 169 2.57 -20.08 3.41
CA PHE A 169 2.79 -21.36 4.09
C PHE A 169 1.49 -22.08 4.46
N ASN A 170 0.38 -21.35 4.63
CA ASN A 170 -0.92 -21.86 5.07
C ASN A 170 -0.80 -22.74 6.34
N VAL A 171 -0.14 -22.20 7.36
CA VAL A 171 0.10 -22.81 8.67
C VAL A 171 -0.30 -21.78 9.72
N ASP A 172 -0.93 -22.23 10.80
CA ASP A 172 -1.37 -21.37 11.89
C ASP A 172 -0.16 -21.04 12.78
N LEU A 173 0.26 -19.77 12.75
CA LEU A 173 1.45 -19.28 13.45
C LEU A 173 1.11 -18.02 14.25
N PRO A 174 1.43 -17.94 15.56
CA PRO A 174 1.11 -16.76 16.37
C PRO A 174 1.86 -15.50 15.91
N GLU A 175 3.02 -15.68 15.27
CA GLU A 175 3.76 -14.58 14.64
C GLU A 175 3.00 -13.96 13.47
N LEU A 176 2.22 -14.75 12.72
CA LEU A 176 1.44 -14.28 11.58
C LEU A 176 0.31 -13.37 12.03
N ASP A 177 -0.44 -13.78 13.05
CA ASP A 177 -1.50 -12.96 13.67
C ASP A 177 -0.93 -11.66 14.23
N SER A 178 0.24 -11.74 14.87
CA SER A 178 0.92 -10.56 15.42
C SER A 178 1.35 -9.59 14.32
N LEU A 179 1.89 -10.10 13.20
CA LEU A 179 2.25 -9.30 12.03
C LEU A 179 1.03 -8.63 11.41
N GLU A 180 -0.07 -9.35 11.21
CA GLU A 180 -1.30 -8.80 10.64
C GLU A 180 -1.84 -7.63 11.47
N ASN A 181 -1.95 -7.82 12.79
CA ASN A 181 -2.37 -6.76 13.71
C ASN A 181 -1.45 -5.52 13.69
N VAL A 182 -0.14 -5.72 13.55
CA VAL A 182 0.83 -4.61 13.46
C VAL A 182 0.66 -3.87 12.13
N VAL A 183 0.57 -4.60 11.03
CA VAL A 183 0.39 -4.04 9.68
C VAL A 183 -0.90 -3.22 9.60
N GLU A 184 -2.02 -3.77 10.08
CA GLU A 184 -3.30 -3.05 10.12
C GLU A 184 -3.22 -1.77 10.95
N ARG A 185 -2.64 -1.85 12.15
CA ARG A 185 -2.44 -0.67 13.02
C ARG A 185 -1.61 0.41 12.33
N LEU A 186 -0.55 0.03 11.61
CA LEU A 186 0.30 0.98 10.89
C LEU A 186 -0.42 1.60 9.69
N LYS A 187 -1.17 0.82 8.92
CA LYS A 187 -2.01 1.33 7.82
C LYS A 187 -3.03 2.33 8.34
N TRP A 188 -3.69 2.01 9.46
CA TRP A 188 -4.63 2.89 10.12
C TRP A 188 -3.99 4.20 10.59
N SER A 189 -2.86 4.12 11.30
CA SER A 189 -2.12 5.31 11.79
C SER A 189 -1.65 6.22 10.64
N ARG A 190 -1.14 5.63 9.56
CA ARG A 190 -0.77 6.37 8.34
C ARG A 190 -1.99 7.04 7.71
N GLY A 191 -3.11 6.34 7.61
CA GLY A 191 -4.37 6.89 7.10
C GLY A 191 -4.88 8.07 7.94
N GLN A 192 -4.74 8.00 9.27
CA GLN A 192 -5.07 9.15 10.13
C GLN A 192 -4.14 10.34 9.90
N THR A 193 -2.84 10.08 9.75
CA THR A 193 -1.85 11.13 9.46
C THR A 193 -2.18 11.84 8.14
N THR A 194 -2.52 11.09 7.09
CA THR A 194 -2.94 11.66 5.80
C THR A 194 -4.15 12.58 5.95
N GLN A 195 -5.19 12.15 6.67
CA GLN A 195 -6.37 12.98 6.91
C GLN A 195 -6.05 14.29 7.66
N VAL A 196 -5.17 14.23 8.67
CA VAL A 196 -4.73 15.43 9.40
C VAL A 196 -3.96 16.38 8.48
N VAL A 197 -3.05 15.86 7.65
CA VAL A 197 -2.27 16.66 6.70
C VAL A 197 -3.18 17.34 5.67
N GLU A 198 -4.15 16.62 5.10
CA GLU A 198 -5.13 17.19 4.18
C GLU A 198 -5.96 18.30 4.83
N ARG A 199 -6.44 18.08 6.06
CA ARG A 199 -7.18 19.09 6.82
C ARG A 199 -6.35 20.33 7.13
N LEU A 200 -5.07 20.16 7.50
CA LEU A 200 -4.15 21.28 7.70
C LEU A 200 -3.86 22.02 6.38
N GLY A 201 -3.76 21.30 5.26
CA GLY A 201 -3.65 21.89 3.93
C GLY A 201 -4.85 22.76 3.59
N TRP A 202 -6.07 22.27 3.84
CA TRP A 202 -7.30 23.02 3.65
C TRP A 202 -7.34 24.30 4.52
N LEU A 203 -7.03 24.18 5.82
CA LEU A 203 -6.99 25.34 6.73
C LEU A 203 -5.95 26.38 6.32
N ARG A 204 -4.79 25.93 5.83
CA ARG A 204 -3.76 26.83 5.29
C ARG A 204 -4.29 27.60 4.08
N GLY A 205 -4.97 26.92 3.15
CA GLY A 205 -5.57 27.57 1.98
C GLY A 205 -6.61 28.62 2.36
N GLN A 206 -7.47 28.33 3.34
CA GLN A 206 -8.42 29.31 3.87
C GLN A 206 -7.72 30.53 4.50
N THR A 207 -6.64 30.29 5.25
CA THR A 207 -5.86 31.36 5.88
C THR A 207 -5.21 32.26 4.83
N THR A 208 -4.62 31.68 3.78
CA THR A 208 -4.06 32.43 2.65
C THR A 208 -5.12 33.33 2.02
N GLN A 209 -6.32 32.80 1.75
CA GLN A 209 -7.41 33.60 1.18
C GLN A 209 -7.81 34.78 2.08
N VAL A 210 -7.84 34.59 3.41
CA VAL A 210 -8.13 35.69 4.35
C VAL A 210 -7.02 36.76 4.31
N VAL A 211 -5.75 36.35 4.26
CA VAL A 211 -4.61 37.28 4.19
C VAL A 211 -4.65 38.10 2.89
N GLU A 212 -4.91 37.47 1.75
CA GLU A 212 -5.07 38.16 0.45
C GLU A 212 -6.23 39.16 0.49
N ARG A 213 -7.39 38.76 1.03
CA ARG A 213 -8.54 39.65 1.20
C ARG A 213 -8.22 40.86 2.09
N LEU A 214 -7.50 40.66 3.20
CA LEU A 214 -7.09 41.75 4.08
C LEU A 214 -6.08 42.69 3.43
N GLY A 215 -5.11 42.14 2.68
CA GLY A 215 -4.16 42.92 1.88
C GLY A 215 -4.86 43.80 0.85
N TRP A 216 -5.81 43.20 0.10
CA TRP A 216 -6.64 43.93 -0.84
C TRP A 216 -7.47 45.04 -0.17
N LEU A 217 -8.06 44.77 1.00
CA LEU A 217 -8.81 45.79 1.75
C LEU A 217 -7.93 46.96 2.19
N SER A 218 -6.66 46.71 2.56
CA SER A 218 -5.68 47.77 2.86
C SER A 218 -5.39 48.62 1.64
N ALA A 219 -5.02 47.98 0.51
CA ALA A 219 -4.72 48.67 -0.74
C ALA A 219 -5.91 49.50 -1.25
N ALA A 220 -7.12 48.95 -1.18
CA ALA A 220 -8.34 49.65 -1.58
C ALA A 220 -8.69 50.83 -0.66
N ASN A 221 -8.21 50.81 0.58
CA ASN A 221 -8.35 51.94 1.49
C ASN A 221 -7.28 53.03 1.25
N GLU A 222 -6.05 52.64 0.94
CA GLU A 222 -4.93 53.56 0.62
C GLU A 222 -5.24 54.41 -0.63
N ILE A 223 -5.80 53.80 -1.68
CA ILE A 223 -6.21 54.52 -2.91
C ILE A 223 -7.23 55.65 -2.63
N LYS A 224 -7.93 55.66 -1.49
CA LYS A 224 -8.83 56.78 -1.13
C LYS A 224 -8.08 58.06 -0.81
N PHE A 225 -6.84 57.94 -0.35
CA PHE A 225 -6.03 59.05 0.14
C PHE A 225 -4.86 59.38 -0.79
N GLU A 226 -4.48 58.45 -1.67
CA GLU A 226 -3.35 58.60 -2.58
C GLU A 226 -3.78 58.85 -4.04
N GLN A 227 -2.88 59.48 -4.80
CA GLN A 227 -3.00 59.53 -6.26
C GLN A 227 -2.78 58.13 -6.81
N SER A 228 -3.63 57.72 -7.76
CA SER A 228 -3.61 56.38 -8.34
C SER A 228 -3.81 56.49 -9.85
N THR A 229 -3.30 55.56 -10.64
CA THR A 229 -3.55 55.54 -12.08
C THR A 229 -4.91 54.90 -12.40
N LEU A 230 -5.43 55.14 -13.61
CA LEU A 230 -6.66 54.47 -14.06
C LEU A 230 -6.48 52.94 -14.16
N GLN A 231 -5.26 52.50 -14.49
CA GLN A 231 -4.89 51.09 -14.55
C GLN A 231 -4.88 50.45 -13.16
N GLU A 232 -4.21 51.06 -12.17
CA GLU A 232 -4.19 50.57 -10.78
C GLU A 232 -5.60 50.41 -10.19
N VAL A 233 -6.48 51.39 -10.42
CA VAL A 233 -7.88 51.30 -9.96
C VAL A 233 -8.62 50.18 -10.68
N THR A 234 -8.35 49.95 -11.97
CA THR A 234 -8.97 48.87 -12.74
C THR A 234 -8.49 47.49 -12.29
N ASP A 235 -7.19 47.32 -12.08
CA ASP A 235 -6.58 46.07 -11.61
C ASP A 235 -7.08 45.72 -10.21
N LEU A 236 -7.17 46.71 -9.32
CA LEU A 236 -7.66 46.49 -7.96
C LEU A 236 -9.16 46.11 -7.92
N ILE A 237 -9.98 46.62 -8.85
CA ILE A 237 -11.37 46.16 -8.99
C ILE A 237 -11.43 44.72 -9.47
N ALA A 238 -10.56 44.33 -10.42
CA ALA A 238 -10.48 42.97 -10.92
C ALA A 238 -10.05 41.99 -9.82
N GLU A 239 -8.99 42.32 -9.08
CA GLU A 239 -8.46 41.52 -7.97
C GLU A 239 -9.53 41.31 -6.88
N GLY A 240 -10.25 42.37 -6.49
CA GLY A 240 -11.31 42.24 -5.48
C GLY A 240 -12.47 41.34 -5.92
N ARG A 241 -12.77 41.29 -7.23
CA ARG A 241 -13.76 40.36 -7.78
C ARG A 241 -13.23 38.92 -7.80
N GLU A 242 -11.98 38.70 -8.17
CA GLU A 242 -11.33 37.39 -8.15
C GLU A 242 -11.23 36.83 -6.72
N LEU A 243 -10.96 37.70 -5.74
CA LEU A 243 -10.97 37.35 -4.32
C LEU A 243 -12.38 37.08 -3.77
N GLY A 244 -13.44 37.21 -4.59
CA GLY A 244 -14.82 36.94 -4.21
C GLY A 244 -15.43 38.02 -3.31
N ILE A 245 -15.09 39.29 -3.55
CA ILE A 245 -15.59 40.47 -2.83
C ILE A 245 -16.32 41.44 -3.79
N PRO A 246 -17.32 41.00 -4.59
CA PRO A 246 -17.93 41.85 -5.63
C PRO A 246 -18.81 42.99 -5.09
N ASP A 247 -19.49 42.78 -3.96
CA ASP A 247 -20.52 43.70 -3.41
C ASP A 247 -20.02 44.54 -2.22
N HIS A 248 -18.73 44.85 -2.18
CA HIS A 248 -18.13 45.57 -1.06
C HIS A 248 -18.11 47.09 -1.29
N PRO A 249 -18.29 47.93 -0.24
CA PRO A 249 -18.27 49.40 -0.38
C PRO A 249 -17.02 49.95 -1.07
N ASN A 250 -15.85 49.33 -0.85
CA ASN A 250 -14.62 49.71 -1.54
C ASN A 250 -14.69 49.45 -3.06
N ILE A 251 -15.34 48.37 -3.52
CA ILE A 251 -15.53 48.12 -4.96
C ILE A 251 -16.41 49.20 -5.58
N SER A 252 -17.54 49.55 -4.95
CA SER A 252 -18.41 50.61 -5.44
C SER A 252 -17.68 51.96 -5.49
N PHE A 253 -16.85 52.25 -4.49
CA PHE A 253 -16.02 53.44 -4.48
C PHE A 253 -15.00 53.45 -5.63
N LEU A 254 -14.24 52.35 -5.80
CA LEU A 254 -13.26 52.23 -6.87
C LEU A 254 -13.91 52.34 -8.26
N GLN A 255 -15.10 51.75 -8.45
CA GLN A 255 -15.88 51.90 -9.69
C GLN A 255 -16.26 53.36 -9.96
N GLY A 256 -16.72 54.08 -8.94
CA GLY A 256 -16.99 55.52 -9.05
C GLY A 256 -15.72 56.31 -9.42
N LYS A 257 -14.59 56.00 -8.76
CA LYS A 257 -13.28 56.61 -9.03
C LYS A 257 -12.83 56.35 -10.47
N LYS A 258 -13.00 55.11 -10.95
CA LYS A 258 -12.71 54.69 -12.33
C LYS A 258 -13.53 55.48 -13.36
N ILE A 259 -14.85 55.57 -13.17
CA ILE A 259 -15.75 56.30 -14.08
C ILE A 259 -15.33 57.78 -14.17
N GLN A 260 -14.96 58.41 -13.05
CA GLN A 260 -14.48 59.79 -13.05
C GLN A 260 -13.17 59.95 -13.83
N GLY A 261 -12.26 58.98 -13.74
CA GLY A 261 -11.04 58.94 -14.54
C GLY A 261 -11.30 58.78 -16.04
N GLU A 262 -12.16 57.84 -16.42
CA GLU A 262 -12.56 57.62 -17.82
C GLU A 262 -13.23 58.85 -18.44
N LEU A 263 -14.10 59.54 -17.68
CA LEU A 263 -14.72 60.80 -18.10
C LEU A 263 -13.69 61.91 -18.27
N TRP A 264 -12.69 61.97 -17.38
CA TRP A 264 -11.59 62.91 -17.50
C TRP A 264 -10.77 62.63 -18.76
N GLU A 265 -10.46 61.36 -19.07
CA GLU A 265 -9.71 60.98 -20.26
C GLU A 265 -10.45 61.29 -21.55
N ALA A 266 -11.75 60.96 -21.63
CA ALA A 266 -12.58 61.30 -22.77
C ALA A 266 -12.58 62.82 -23.01
N SER A 267 -12.72 63.61 -21.93
CA SER A 267 -12.68 65.07 -21.99
C SER A 267 -11.30 65.60 -22.41
N ALA A 268 -10.21 64.97 -21.96
CA ALA A 268 -8.85 65.36 -22.31
C ALA A 268 -8.58 65.12 -23.80
N LEU A 269 -8.91 63.93 -24.30
CA LEU A 269 -8.77 63.57 -25.70
C LEU A 269 -9.61 64.46 -26.61
N GLU A 270 -10.86 64.76 -26.24
CA GLU A 270 -11.73 65.67 -26.98
C GLU A 270 -11.09 67.07 -27.12
N LEU A 271 -10.57 67.63 -26.02
CA LEU A 271 -9.94 68.96 -26.03
C LEU A 271 -8.60 69.00 -26.76
N MET A 272 -7.86 67.90 -26.78
CA MET A 272 -6.60 67.78 -27.51
C MET A 272 -6.80 67.64 -29.02
N LEU A 273 -7.91 67.02 -29.45
CA LEU A 273 -8.25 66.78 -30.85
C LEU A 273 -9.07 67.91 -31.50
N ALA A 274 -9.63 68.82 -30.69
CA ALA A 274 -10.42 69.94 -31.18
C ALA A 274 -9.60 70.86 -32.12
N GLU A 275 -10.21 71.30 -33.22
CA GLU A 275 -9.58 72.18 -34.22
C GLU A 275 -9.05 73.50 -33.62
N ASN A 276 -9.68 73.98 -32.54
CA ASN A 276 -9.23 75.13 -31.75
C ASN A 276 -9.12 74.74 -30.26
N VAL A 277 -7.88 74.59 -29.76
CA VAL A 277 -7.62 74.19 -28.37
C VAL A 277 -8.02 75.29 -27.39
N HIS A 278 -9.01 75.03 -26.55
CA HIS A 278 -9.46 75.98 -25.52
C HIS A 278 -8.58 75.89 -24.25
N TYR A 279 -7.48 76.65 -24.23
CA TYR A 279 -6.45 76.56 -23.18
C TYR A 279 -6.93 76.72 -21.73
N GLN A 280 -7.88 77.63 -21.44
CA GLN A 280 -8.41 77.76 -20.07
C GLN A 280 -9.15 76.51 -19.58
N ARG A 281 -9.83 75.79 -20.50
CA ARG A 281 -10.55 74.56 -20.20
C ARG A 281 -9.57 73.40 -20.01
N LEU A 282 -8.50 73.38 -20.79
CA LEU A 282 -7.41 72.42 -20.68
C LEU A 282 -6.60 72.58 -19.38
N ASP A 283 -6.30 73.82 -18.97
CA ASP A 283 -5.63 74.13 -17.69
C ASP A 283 -6.50 73.73 -16.48
N ALA A 284 -7.80 74.02 -16.54
CA ALA A 284 -8.75 73.56 -15.54
C ALA A 284 -8.85 72.03 -15.46
N LEU A 285 -8.72 71.33 -16.60
CA LEU A 285 -8.75 69.87 -16.68
C LEU A 285 -7.46 69.25 -16.11
N SER A 286 -6.28 69.82 -16.42
CA SER A 286 -5.00 69.39 -15.83
C SER A 286 -4.99 69.56 -14.31
N LYS A 287 -5.51 70.67 -13.77
CA LYS A 287 -5.63 70.86 -12.31
C LYS A 287 -6.51 69.80 -11.64
N LYS A 288 -7.60 69.38 -12.28
CA LYS A 288 -8.50 68.32 -11.77
C LYS A 288 -7.83 66.93 -11.75
N ALA A 289 -6.84 66.70 -12.62
CA ALA A 289 -6.12 65.44 -12.71
C ALA A 289 -5.39 65.08 -11.39
N SER A 290 -5.01 66.08 -10.58
CA SER A 290 -4.37 65.87 -9.28
C SER A 290 -5.21 65.10 -8.25
N THR A 291 -6.51 64.95 -8.48
CA THR A 291 -7.47 64.30 -7.56
C THR A 291 -8.16 63.08 -8.17
N LEU A 292 -7.93 62.81 -9.45
CA LEU A 292 -8.61 61.76 -10.19
C LEU A 292 -7.61 60.71 -10.67
N PRO A 293 -8.04 59.46 -10.86
CA PRO A 293 -7.19 58.47 -11.49
C PRO A 293 -7.12 58.75 -12.98
N VAL A 294 -5.93 59.03 -13.48
CA VAL A 294 -5.71 59.42 -14.88
C VAL A 294 -4.64 58.54 -15.51
N THR A 295 -4.73 58.32 -16.81
CA THR A 295 -3.62 57.72 -17.57
C THR A 295 -2.45 58.70 -17.62
N PRO A 296 -1.24 58.31 -17.15
CA PRO A 296 -0.07 59.17 -17.12
C PRO A 296 0.32 59.73 -18.50
N GLU A 297 0.14 58.93 -19.56
CA GLU A 297 0.43 59.32 -20.94
C GLU A 297 -0.48 60.47 -21.40
N THR A 298 -1.77 60.37 -21.12
CA THR A 298 -2.76 61.41 -21.47
C THR A 298 -2.49 62.70 -20.69
N LEU A 299 -2.16 62.61 -19.40
CA LEU A 299 -1.78 63.78 -18.60
C LEU A 299 -0.51 64.46 -19.13
N ALA A 300 0.51 63.68 -19.46
CA ALA A 300 1.75 64.20 -20.02
C ALA A 300 1.52 64.92 -21.36
N ALA A 301 0.62 64.39 -22.20
CA ALA A 301 0.26 65.02 -23.46
C ALA A 301 -0.52 66.32 -23.28
N VAL A 302 -1.47 66.37 -22.33
CA VAL A 302 -2.18 67.59 -21.92
C VAL A 302 -1.21 68.67 -21.43
N ASP A 303 -0.28 68.31 -20.54
CA ASP A 303 0.70 69.24 -19.98
C ASP A 303 1.72 69.72 -21.03
N ALA A 304 2.08 68.87 -22.00
CA ALA A 304 2.93 69.26 -23.11
C ALA A 304 2.27 70.33 -24.01
N ILE A 305 0.95 70.26 -24.20
CA ILE A 305 0.18 71.27 -24.94
C ILE A 305 0.09 72.58 -24.14
N LEU A 306 -0.13 72.50 -22.83
CA LEU A 306 -0.16 73.69 -21.96
C LEU A 306 1.20 74.41 -21.89
N LYS A 307 2.32 73.68 -21.89
CA LYS A 307 3.68 74.25 -21.89
C LYS A 307 4.03 75.02 -23.16
N LYS A 308 3.39 74.71 -24.30
CA LYS A 308 3.63 75.39 -25.60
C LYS A 308 2.97 76.77 -25.69
N GLN A 309 2.11 77.14 -24.74
CA GLN A 309 1.60 78.50 -24.60
C GLN A 309 2.52 79.32 -23.69
N PRO A 310 3.28 80.31 -24.21
CA PRO A 310 3.94 81.28 -23.34
C PRO A 310 2.88 82.14 -22.66
N LYS A 311 2.99 82.31 -21.34
CA LYS A 311 2.13 83.21 -20.56
C LYS A 311 2.24 84.62 -21.15
N SER A 312 1.15 85.11 -21.73
CA SER A 312 0.96 86.56 -21.95
C SER A 312 0.61 87.25 -20.65
#